data_AF-A0AAV0Y890-F1
#
_entry.id   AF-A0AAV0Y890-F1
#
_cell.length_a   1.000
_cell.length_b   1.000
_cell.length_c   1.000
_cell.angle_alpha   90.00
_cell.angle_beta   90.00
_cell.angle_gamma   90.00
#
_symmetry.space_group_name_H-M   'P 1'
#
loop_
_entity.id
_entity.type
_entity.pdbx_description
1 polymer ?
#
loop_
_entity_poly.entity_id
_entity_poly.type
_entity_poly.pdbx_seq_one_letter_code
_entity_poly.pdbx_strand_id
1 'polypeptide(L)'
;MNGFCDASEQAYGACVYVRSRDASGKWHSRLLCAKTRVAPLKGATIPRLELNGALLLAELVNKVAESWMVSVHTFRLWTDSMIVLSWLNSQGVRLKTFVLNRVCQILELTDISQWHQVRTDRNPADIISRGITSSELIVAEEWWQGPKWMSTEEEKWSHPTAQLIEDDQIPEQRQLKIALVACDTINNLFNAYSNWNTLVRSVAWILRFIKYKKSKVIDSFKFLSVPELKNASLSIIKRVHEEAFHEDIVRINTNK
;
A
#
# COMPACT_ATOMS: atom_id res chain seq x y z
N MET A 1 8.78 25.07 8.68
CA MET A 1 8.48 25.62 7.33
C MET A 1 7.26 24.91 6.78
N ASN A 2 6.56 25.46 5.77
CA ASN A 2 5.32 24.86 5.24
C ASN A 2 5.42 24.64 3.74
N GLY A 3 5.03 23.47 3.27
CA GLY A 3 5.00 23.11 1.86
C GLY A 3 3.60 22.70 1.42
N PHE A 4 3.13 23.19 0.28
CA PHE A 4 1.80 22.89 -0.27
C PHE A 4 1.95 22.28 -1.65
N CYS A 5 1.10 21.32 -2.00
CA CYS A 5 0.99 20.81 -3.36
C CYS A 5 -0.45 20.76 -3.84
N ASP A 6 -0.59 20.81 -5.16
CA ASP A 6 -1.86 20.63 -5.85
C ASP A 6 -1.64 20.10 -7.28
N ALA A 7 -2.70 19.58 -7.90
CA ALA A 7 -2.72 19.14 -9.28
C ALA A 7 -4.06 19.38 -9.97
N SER A 8 -3.98 19.69 -11.25
CA SER A 8 -5.12 19.80 -12.16
C SER A 8 -4.85 18.97 -13.42
N GLU A 9 -5.83 18.91 -14.33
CA GLU A 9 -5.64 18.29 -15.65
C GLU A 9 -4.54 18.96 -16.49
N GLN A 10 -4.16 20.19 -16.17
CA GLN A 10 -3.21 20.99 -16.94
C GLN A 10 -1.79 20.91 -16.38
N ALA A 11 -1.64 20.95 -15.05
CA ALA A 11 -0.36 20.98 -14.38
C ALA A 11 -0.46 20.48 -12.93
N TYR A 12 0.67 20.11 -12.35
CA TYR A 12 0.80 19.86 -10.92
C TYR A 12 2.02 20.59 -10.39
N GLY A 13 1.97 20.96 -9.11
CA GLY A 13 2.91 21.90 -8.55
C GLY A 13 3.04 21.82 -7.04
N ALA A 14 4.09 22.48 -6.55
CA ALA A 14 4.36 22.64 -5.14
C ALA A 14 4.95 24.02 -4.84
N CYS A 15 4.64 24.58 -3.68
CA CYS A 15 5.22 25.81 -3.15
C CYS A 15 5.63 25.64 -1.69
N VAL A 16 6.70 26.34 -1.30
CA VAL A 16 7.27 26.30 0.04
C VAL A 16 7.28 27.71 0.62
N TYR A 17 6.82 27.84 1.85
CA TYR A 17 6.75 29.07 2.61
C TYR A 17 7.65 28.99 3.85
N VAL A 18 8.30 30.10 4.13
CA VAL A 18 9.09 30.32 5.34
C VAL A 18 8.33 31.27 6.23
N ARG A 19 8.35 30.97 7.53
CA ARG A 19 7.69 31.74 8.57
C ARG A 19 8.75 32.30 9.52
N SER A 20 8.64 33.58 9.83
CA SER A 20 9.54 34.26 10.78
C SER A 20 8.73 35.16 11.72
N ARG A 21 9.29 35.40 12.91
CA ARG A 21 8.72 36.31 13.90
C ARG A 21 9.57 37.57 13.95
N ASP A 22 8.95 38.72 13.81
CA ASP A 22 9.65 40.00 13.90
C ASP A 22 9.93 40.41 15.36
N ALA A 23 10.65 41.51 15.54
CA ALA A 23 10.99 42.05 16.85
C ALA A 23 9.77 42.49 17.67
N SER A 24 8.63 42.76 17.02
CA SER A 24 7.36 43.07 17.69
C SER A 24 6.57 41.82 18.10
N GLY A 25 7.09 40.63 17.79
CA GLY A 25 6.46 39.37 18.07
C GLY A 25 5.39 38.97 17.04
N LYS A 26 5.26 39.68 15.91
CA LYS A 26 4.30 39.37 14.84
C LYS A 26 4.89 38.34 13.89
N TRP A 27 4.06 37.38 13.48
CA TRP A 27 4.43 36.35 12.53
C TRP A 27 4.23 36.82 11.09
N HIS A 28 5.23 36.55 10.26
CA HIS A 28 5.22 36.80 8.83
C HIS A 28 5.46 35.49 8.09
N SER A 29 4.82 35.35 6.94
CA SER A 29 5.07 34.25 6.02
C SER A 29 5.36 34.80 4.63
N ARG A 30 6.29 34.16 3.93
CA ARG A 30 6.69 34.50 2.55
C ARG A 30 6.97 33.25 1.75
N LEU A 31 6.59 33.29 0.47
CA LEU A 31 6.98 32.29 -0.51
C LEU A 31 8.50 32.24 -0.63
N LEU A 32 9.08 31.07 -0.40
CA LEU A 32 10.50 30.82 -0.58
C LEU A 32 10.79 30.37 -2.01
N CYS A 33 10.09 29.33 -2.45
CA CYS A 33 10.25 28.76 -3.78
C CYS A 33 9.00 28.01 -4.20
N ALA A 34 8.85 27.83 -5.51
CA ALA A 34 7.79 27.03 -6.09
C ALA A 34 8.33 26.24 -7.28
N LYS A 35 7.66 25.13 -7.60
CA LYS A 35 7.98 24.29 -8.74
C LYS A 35 6.70 23.77 -9.37
N THR A 36 6.64 23.80 -10.70
CA THR A 36 5.51 23.33 -11.49
C THR A 36 5.98 22.34 -12.56
N ARG A 37 5.07 21.46 -12.98
CA ARG A 37 5.24 20.56 -14.13
C ARG A 37 3.91 20.47 -14.88
N VAL A 38 3.98 20.56 -16.21
CA VAL A 38 2.81 20.35 -17.08
C VAL A 38 2.36 18.89 -16.98
N ALA A 39 1.04 18.68 -16.94
CA ALA A 39 0.46 17.34 -16.89
C ALA A 39 0.79 16.56 -18.19
N PRO A 40 1.06 15.24 -18.11
CA PRO A 40 1.41 14.45 -19.29
C PRO A 40 0.28 14.39 -20.33
N LEU A 41 0.61 14.64 -21.60
CA LEU A 41 -0.34 14.59 -22.72
C LEU A 41 -1.00 13.22 -22.93
N LYS A 42 -0.33 12.12 -22.53
CA LYS A 42 -0.85 10.75 -22.67
C LYS A 42 -1.90 10.39 -21.60
N GLY A 43 -2.37 11.36 -20.84
CA GLY A 43 -3.41 11.21 -19.83
C GLY A 43 -2.88 10.55 -18.54
N ALA A 44 -3.16 11.19 -17.42
CA ALA A 44 -3.10 10.57 -16.10
C ALA A 44 -4.41 10.91 -15.37
N THR A 45 -4.86 10.02 -14.49
CA THR A 45 -6.02 10.32 -13.65
C THR A 45 -5.68 11.46 -12.69
N ILE A 46 -6.67 12.27 -12.31
CA ILE A 46 -6.48 13.36 -11.33
C ILE A 46 -5.77 12.87 -10.06
N PRO A 47 -6.17 11.74 -9.41
CA PRO A 47 -5.47 11.26 -8.22
C PRO A 47 -3.98 10.97 -8.45
N ARG A 48 -3.60 10.44 -9.62
CA ARG A 48 -2.17 10.22 -9.94
C ARG A 48 -1.43 11.53 -10.14
N LEU A 49 -2.07 12.57 -10.67
CA LEU A 49 -1.48 13.89 -10.80
C LEU A 49 -1.29 14.54 -9.43
N GLU A 50 -2.28 14.44 -8.54
CA GLU A 50 -2.18 14.89 -7.14
C GLU A 50 -1.03 14.19 -6.42
N LEU A 51 -0.88 12.87 -6.58
CA LEU A 51 0.24 12.11 -6.01
C LEU A 51 1.59 12.53 -6.59
N ASN A 52 1.66 12.88 -7.88
CA ASN A 52 2.87 13.44 -8.47
C ASN A 52 3.17 14.85 -7.92
N GLY A 53 2.15 15.66 -7.62
CA GLY A 53 2.28 16.93 -6.91
C GLY A 53 2.87 16.75 -5.51
N ALA A 54 2.39 15.75 -4.76
CA ALA A 54 2.94 15.37 -3.46
C ALA A 54 4.41 14.92 -3.55
N LEU A 55 4.77 14.08 -4.54
CA LEU A 55 6.17 13.72 -4.75
C LEU A 55 7.03 14.94 -5.11
N LEU A 56 6.52 15.83 -5.97
CA LEU A 56 7.24 17.06 -6.34
C LEU A 56 7.50 17.94 -5.11
N LEU A 57 6.55 18.01 -4.18
CA LEU A 57 6.71 18.71 -2.93
C LEU A 57 7.77 18.05 -2.04
N ALA A 58 7.74 16.73 -1.87
CA ALA A 58 8.74 15.98 -1.10
C ALA A 58 10.16 16.21 -1.64
N GLU A 59 10.34 16.12 -2.96
CA GLU A 59 11.61 16.42 -3.63
C GLU A 59 12.06 17.88 -3.42
N LEU A 60 11.12 18.83 -3.45
CA LEU A 60 11.41 20.25 -3.28
C LEU A 60 11.84 20.58 -1.85
N VAL A 61 11.11 20.10 -0.84
CA VAL A 61 11.46 20.34 0.56
C VAL A 61 12.76 19.66 0.95
N ASN A 62 13.05 18.47 0.42
CA ASN A 62 14.33 17.80 0.65
C ASN A 62 15.50 18.66 0.13
N LYS A 63 15.39 19.22 -1.08
CA LYS A 63 16.42 20.12 -1.64
C LYS A 63 16.59 21.40 -0.83
N VAL A 64 15.51 21.98 -0.34
CA VAL A 64 15.58 23.17 0.53
C VAL A 64 16.25 22.80 1.85
N ALA A 65 15.87 21.67 2.46
CA ALA A 65 16.45 21.19 3.71
C ALA A 65 17.96 20.96 3.59
N GLU A 66 18.42 20.28 2.54
CA GLU A 66 19.83 20.08 2.22
C GLU A 66 20.57 21.42 2.04
N SER A 67 19.98 22.35 1.27
CA SER A 67 20.59 23.66 0.98
C SER A 67 20.74 24.52 2.24
N TRP A 68 19.83 24.37 3.20
CA TRP A 68 19.80 25.14 4.44
C TRP A 68 20.41 24.40 5.62
N MET A 69 20.90 23.17 5.42
CA MET A 69 21.48 22.32 6.45
C MET A 69 20.54 22.10 7.64
N VAL A 70 19.25 21.91 7.35
CA VAL A 70 18.21 21.61 8.35
C VAL A 70 17.59 20.25 8.06
N SER A 71 16.94 19.66 9.06
CA SER A 71 16.22 18.41 8.87
C SER A 71 14.96 18.62 8.02
N VAL A 72 14.74 17.74 7.03
CA VAL A 72 13.51 17.71 6.22
C VAL A 72 12.26 17.46 7.08
N HIS A 73 12.42 16.83 8.24
CA HIS A 73 11.35 16.56 9.19
C HIS A 73 10.81 17.83 9.90
N THR A 74 11.46 18.99 9.71
CA THR A 74 10.99 20.30 10.22
C THR A 74 9.94 20.97 9.32
N PHE A 75 9.61 20.35 8.19
CA PHE A 75 8.61 20.85 7.25
C PHE A 75 7.24 20.23 7.56
N ARG A 76 6.19 21.06 7.53
CA ARG A 76 4.79 20.61 7.48
C ARG A 76 4.34 20.60 6.02
N LEU A 77 3.73 19.51 5.58
CA LEU A 77 3.38 19.26 4.18
C LEU A 77 1.87 19.19 4.03
N TRP A 78 1.32 19.88 3.04
CA TRP A 78 -0.10 20.14 2.91
C TRP A 78 -0.59 19.72 1.52
N THR A 79 -1.70 18.98 1.50
CA THR A 79 -2.46 18.66 0.29
C THR A 79 -3.94 18.68 0.64
N ASP A 80 -4.80 19.02 -0.32
CA ASP A 80 -6.25 18.90 -0.19
C ASP A 80 -6.79 17.57 -0.72
N SER A 81 -5.96 16.75 -1.36
CA SER A 81 -6.32 15.41 -1.84
C SER A 81 -6.41 14.40 -0.69
N MET A 82 -7.64 14.05 -0.33
CA MET A 82 -7.91 12.95 0.61
C MET A 82 -7.42 11.60 0.06
N ILE A 83 -7.39 11.41 -1.26
CA ILE A 83 -6.89 10.18 -1.87
C ILE A 83 -5.39 10.03 -1.65
N VAL A 84 -4.62 11.11 -1.87
CA VAL A 84 -3.17 11.10 -1.58
C VAL A 84 -2.90 10.84 -0.12
N LEU A 85 -3.59 11.53 0.80
CA LEU A 85 -3.42 11.30 2.24
C LEU A 85 -3.75 9.85 2.61
N SER A 86 -4.81 9.28 2.02
CA SER A 86 -5.19 7.87 2.25
C SER A 86 -4.13 6.91 1.71
N TRP A 87 -3.59 7.13 0.52
CA TRP A 87 -2.50 6.32 -0.03
C TRP A 87 -1.21 6.38 0.79
N LEU A 88 -0.87 7.54 1.38
CA LEU A 88 0.29 7.65 2.27
C LEU A 88 0.08 6.90 3.60
N ASN A 89 -1.18 6.77 4.05
CA ASN A 89 -1.54 6.09 5.30
C ASN A 89 -1.93 4.62 5.13
N SER A 90 -2.06 4.11 3.90
CA SER A 90 -2.60 2.77 3.62
C SER A 90 -1.58 1.64 3.87
N GLN A 91 -1.22 1.43 5.15
CA GLN A 91 -0.32 0.36 5.55
C GLN A 91 -0.97 -1.02 5.34
N GLY A 92 -0.42 -1.82 4.43
CA GLY A 92 -0.91 -3.19 4.16
C GLY A 92 -1.85 -3.31 2.95
N VAL A 93 -2.28 -2.19 2.36
CA VAL A 93 -3.07 -2.20 1.12
C VAL A 93 -2.18 -2.52 -0.08
N ARG A 94 -2.62 -3.44 -0.94
CA ARG A 94 -1.90 -3.80 -2.18
C ARG A 94 -2.17 -2.79 -3.29
N LEU A 95 -1.54 -1.63 -3.22
CA LEU A 95 -1.65 -0.60 -4.26
C LEU A 95 -1.09 -1.09 -5.62
N LYS A 96 -1.63 -0.57 -6.73
CA LYS A 96 -1.06 -0.75 -8.08
C LYS A 96 0.35 -0.16 -8.11
N THR A 97 1.20 -0.73 -8.97
CA THR A 97 2.65 -0.44 -9.01
C THR A 97 2.97 1.05 -9.10
N PHE A 98 2.22 1.81 -9.91
CA PHE A 98 2.43 3.24 -10.07
C PHE A 98 2.27 3.99 -8.74
N VAL A 99 1.14 3.78 -8.06
CA VAL A 99 0.82 4.44 -6.79
C VAL A 99 1.80 4.00 -5.72
N LEU A 100 2.02 2.68 -5.59
CA LEU A 100 2.94 2.11 -4.58
C LEU A 100 4.34 2.71 -4.69
N ASN A 101 4.94 2.70 -5.89
CA ASN A 101 6.29 3.23 -6.08
C ASN A 101 6.39 4.71 -5.72
N ARG A 102 5.30 5.46 -5.87
CA ARG A 102 5.24 6.92 -5.70
C ARG A 102 5.08 7.25 -4.22
N VAL A 103 4.22 6.51 -3.52
CA VAL A 103 4.12 6.51 -2.06
C VAL A 103 5.47 6.16 -1.43
N CYS A 104 6.15 5.10 -1.88
CA CYS A 104 7.48 4.74 -1.35
C CYS A 104 8.49 5.88 -1.51
N GLN A 105 8.59 6.50 -2.70
CA GLN A 105 9.49 7.64 -2.91
C GLN A 105 9.17 8.84 -1.99
N ILE A 106 7.89 9.11 -1.74
CA ILE A 106 7.49 10.19 -0.81
C ILE A 106 7.93 9.85 0.62
N LEU A 107 7.69 8.61 1.06
CA LEU A 107 7.98 8.17 2.43
C LEU A 107 9.47 7.84 2.67
N GLU A 108 10.27 7.71 1.61
CA GLU A 108 11.74 7.68 1.70
C GLU A 108 12.33 9.06 2.03
N LEU A 109 11.64 10.14 1.65
CA LEU A 109 12.10 11.52 1.84
C LEU A 109 11.43 12.23 3.02
N THR A 110 10.25 11.77 3.44
CA THR A 110 9.38 12.44 4.40
C THR A 110 8.69 11.44 5.32
N ASP A 111 8.19 11.88 6.46
CA ASP A 111 7.35 11.06 7.33
C ASP A 111 5.86 11.31 7.10
N ILE A 112 5.05 10.27 7.28
CA ILE A 112 3.58 10.34 7.24
C ILE A 112 3.05 11.44 8.18
N SER A 113 3.67 11.62 9.35
CA SER A 113 3.27 12.61 10.35
C SER A 113 3.43 14.06 9.90
N GLN A 114 4.23 14.32 8.85
CA GLN A 114 4.39 15.66 8.27
C GLN A 114 3.24 16.04 7.36
N TRP A 115 2.46 15.07 6.87
CA TRP A 115 1.40 15.29 5.89
C TRP A 115 0.07 15.62 6.56
N HIS A 116 -0.54 16.72 6.11
CA HIS A 116 -1.75 17.28 6.68
C HIS A 116 -2.73 17.69 5.59
N GLN A 117 -4.01 17.71 5.93
CA GLN A 117 -5.05 18.21 5.04
C GLN A 117 -5.12 19.74 5.10
N VAL A 118 -5.13 20.37 3.94
CA VAL A 118 -5.58 21.75 3.76
C VAL A 118 -6.93 21.73 3.03
N ARG A 119 -7.80 22.70 3.30
CA ARG A 119 -9.03 22.84 2.52
C ARG A 119 -8.70 23.35 1.11
N THR A 120 -9.40 22.86 0.09
CA THR A 120 -9.21 23.29 -1.31
C THR A 120 -9.33 24.81 -1.48
N ASP A 121 -10.27 25.46 -0.81
CA ASP A 121 -10.44 26.93 -0.84
C ASP A 121 -9.33 27.71 -0.13
N ARG A 122 -8.39 27.02 0.51
CA ARG A 122 -7.26 27.59 1.26
C ARG A 122 -5.91 27.04 0.80
N ASN A 123 -5.87 26.27 -0.28
CA ASN A 123 -4.64 25.72 -0.81
C ASN A 123 -3.98 26.73 -1.79
N PRO A 124 -2.84 27.35 -1.44
CA PRO A 124 -2.18 28.29 -2.35
C PRO A 124 -1.58 27.60 -3.58
N ALA A 125 -1.41 26.26 -3.55
CA ALA A 125 -0.87 25.52 -4.67
C ALA A 125 -1.83 25.41 -5.87
N ASP A 126 -3.13 25.70 -5.69
CA ASP A 126 -4.12 25.80 -6.77
C ASP A 126 -3.70 26.81 -7.85
N ILE A 127 -3.03 27.90 -7.45
CA ILE A 127 -2.53 28.92 -8.38
C ILE A 127 -1.48 28.31 -9.33
N ILE A 128 -0.71 27.32 -8.85
CA ILE A 128 0.34 26.65 -9.64
C ILE A 128 -0.28 25.66 -10.63
N SER A 129 -1.32 24.94 -10.21
CA SER A 129 -1.91 23.84 -10.98
C SER A 129 -2.92 24.36 -12.01
N ARG A 130 -3.70 25.40 -11.69
CA ARG A 130 -4.77 25.95 -12.54
C ARG A 130 -4.32 27.12 -13.42
N GLY A 131 -3.19 27.73 -13.07
CA GLY A 131 -2.65 28.90 -13.76
C GLY A 131 -3.32 30.20 -13.34
N ILE A 132 -2.63 31.31 -13.59
CA ILE A 132 -3.03 32.67 -13.24
C ILE A 132 -2.39 33.65 -14.22
N THR A 133 -3.06 34.77 -14.51
CA THR A 133 -2.45 35.81 -15.34
C THR A 133 -1.37 36.59 -14.58
N SER A 134 -0.42 37.20 -15.29
CA SER A 134 0.63 37.99 -14.65
C SER A 134 0.08 39.17 -13.83
N SER A 135 -0.98 39.81 -14.31
CA SER A 135 -1.65 40.92 -13.61
C SER A 135 -2.29 40.49 -12.30
N GLU A 136 -2.95 39.32 -12.28
CA GLU A 136 -3.57 38.78 -11.06
C GLU A 136 -2.52 38.27 -10.08
N LEU A 137 -1.46 37.64 -10.58
CA LEU A 137 -0.37 37.11 -9.75
C LEU A 137 0.32 38.20 -8.92
N ILE A 138 0.50 39.41 -9.48
CA ILE A 138 1.14 40.53 -8.78
C ILE A 138 0.37 40.89 -7.50
N VAL A 139 -0.96 40.84 -7.54
CA VAL A 139 -1.84 41.23 -6.42
C VAL A 139 -2.31 40.03 -5.58
N ALA A 140 -1.90 38.82 -5.91
CA ALA A 140 -2.28 37.60 -5.20
C ALA A 140 -1.53 37.47 -3.87
N GLU A 141 -2.00 38.16 -2.81
CA GLU A 141 -1.38 38.10 -1.48
C GLU A 141 -1.30 36.67 -0.93
N GLU A 142 -2.30 35.84 -1.17
CA GLU A 142 -2.31 34.44 -0.74
C GLU A 142 -1.20 33.61 -1.40
N TRP A 143 -0.73 34.01 -2.59
CA TRP A 143 0.42 33.38 -3.23
C TRP A 143 1.75 33.81 -2.61
N TRP A 144 1.91 35.11 -2.35
CA TRP A 144 3.20 35.64 -1.86
C TRP A 144 3.41 35.44 -0.37
N GLN A 145 2.33 35.46 0.40
CA GLN A 145 2.35 35.36 1.86
C GLN A 145 1.84 34.01 2.35
N GLY A 146 1.15 33.26 1.49
CA GLY A 146 0.47 32.02 1.84
C GLY A 146 -0.83 32.29 2.60
N PRO A 147 -1.51 31.23 3.07
CA PRO A 147 -2.74 31.38 3.83
C PRO A 147 -2.59 32.25 5.09
N LYS A 148 -3.60 33.09 5.35
CA LYS A 148 -3.59 34.07 6.46
C LYS A 148 -3.31 33.46 7.84
N TRP A 149 -3.76 32.22 8.06
CA TRP A 149 -3.52 31.52 9.32
C TRP A 149 -2.03 31.22 9.57
N MET A 150 -1.17 31.18 8.56
CA MET A 150 0.27 31.01 8.77
C MET A 150 0.93 32.22 9.45
N SER A 151 0.28 33.38 9.42
CA SER A 151 0.69 34.58 10.15
C SER A 151 0.14 34.64 11.58
N THR A 152 -0.51 33.58 12.06
CA THR A 152 -0.96 33.43 13.46
C THR A 152 -0.17 32.34 14.17
N GLU A 153 -0.16 32.35 15.50
CA GLU A 153 0.35 31.25 16.34
C GLU A 153 -0.12 29.88 15.85
N GLU A 154 0.77 28.89 15.96
CA GLU A 154 0.58 27.55 15.41
C GLU A 154 -0.55 26.78 16.11
N GLU A 155 -0.72 27.02 17.40
CA GLU A 155 -1.79 26.47 18.23
C GLU A 155 -3.18 26.90 17.76
N LYS A 156 -3.27 28.01 17.02
CA LYS A 156 -4.52 28.55 16.47
C LYS A 156 -4.81 28.05 15.07
N TRP A 157 -3.91 27.26 14.48
CA TRP A 157 -4.14 26.72 13.15
C TRP A 157 -5.24 25.65 13.25
N SER A 158 -6.38 25.92 12.64
CA SER A 158 -7.46 24.94 12.52
C SER A 158 -7.14 24.03 11.34
N HIS A 159 -6.67 22.83 11.64
CA HIS A 159 -6.49 21.78 10.64
C HIS A 159 -7.59 20.75 10.86
N PRO A 160 -8.44 20.47 9.86
CA PRO A 160 -9.31 19.32 9.94
C PRO A 160 -8.44 18.08 10.14
N THR A 161 -8.82 17.21 11.09
CA THR A 161 -8.30 15.84 11.08
C THR A 161 -8.72 15.23 9.75
N ALA A 162 -7.74 14.82 8.94
CA ALA A 162 -8.04 14.20 7.65
C ALA A 162 -8.89 12.96 7.88
N GLN A 163 -10.11 12.95 7.31
CA GLN A 163 -10.92 11.74 7.26
C GLN A 163 -10.34 10.85 6.18
N LEU A 164 -9.53 9.87 6.57
CA LEU A 164 -8.96 8.93 5.61
C LEU A 164 -10.08 8.07 4.99
N ILE A 165 -9.91 7.75 3.71
CA ILE A 165 -10.79 6.83 3.00
C ILE A 165 -10.53 5.42 3.55
N GLU A 166 -11.59 4.66 3.80
CA GLU A 166 -11.47 3.27 4.24
C GLU A 166 -10.66 2.43 3.24
N ASP A 167 -9.84 1.52 3.77
CA ASP A 167 -8.86 0.76 2.98
C ASP A 167 -9.47 -0.05 1.83
N ASP A 168 -10.75 -0.42 1.88
CA ASP A 168 -11.47 -1.13 0.82
C ASP A 168 -12.01 -0.21 -0.29
N GLN A 169 -12.17 1.08 -0.01
CA GLN A 169 -12.68 2.10 -0.92
C GLN A 169 -11.57 2.91 -1.61
N ILE A 170 -10.32 2.81 -1.14
CA ILE A 170 -9.17 3.50 -1.74
C ILE A 170 -9.02 3.06 -3.22
N PRO A 171 -8.88 3.99 -4.18
CA PRO A 171 -8.73 3.62 -5.58
C PRO A 171 -7.37 2.96 -5.87
N GLU A 172 -7.28 2.32 -7.04
CA GLU A 172 -6.04 1.73 -7.55
C GLU A 172 -5.44 0.60 -6.70
N GLN A 173 -6.31 -0.18 -6.06
CA GLN A 173 -5.91 -1.44 -5.43
C GLN A 173 -5.74 -2.57 -6.45
N ARG A 174 -4.82 -3.49 -6.16
CA ARG A 174 -4.66 -4.75 -6.88
C ARG A 174 -5.67 -5.75 -6.32
N GLN A 175 -6.54 -6.25 -7.19
CA GLN A 175 -7.44 -7.34 -6.84
C GLN A 175 -6.66 -8.60 -6.49
N LEU A 176 -7.06 -9.26 -5.40
CA LEU A 176 -6.49 -10.52 -4.97
C LEU A 176 -7.08 -11.63 -5.84
N LYS A 177 -6.33 -12.07 -6.86
CA LYS A 177 -6.71 -13.24 -7.66
C LYS A 177 -6.36 -14.50 -6.85
N ILE A 178 -7.31 -14.97 -6.05
CA ILE A 178 -7.22 -16.28 -5.41
C ILE A 178 -7.50 -17.32 -6.49
N ALA A 179 -6.46 -18.02 -6.94
CA ALA A 179 -6.64 -19.21 -7.77
C ALA A 179 -6.87 -20.40 -6.85
N LEU A 180 -8.10 -20.90 -6.80
CA LEU A 180 -8.38 -22.20 -6.19
C LEU A 180 -7.86 -23.27 -7.14
N VAL A 181 -6.71 -23.85 -6.82
CA VAL A 181 -6.20 -25.02 -7.54
C VAL A 181 -6.86 -26.25 -6.95
N ALA A 182 -7.90 -26.74 -7.64
CA ALA A 182 -8.44 -28.08 -7.37
C ALA A 182 -7.45 -29.10 -7.95
N CYS A 183 -6.55 -29.61 -7.10
CA CYS A 183 -5.72 -30.74 -7.48
C CYS A 183 -6.48 -32.03 -7.19
N ASP A 184 -6.71 -32.84 -8.23
CA ASP A 184 -6.99 -34.26 -8.06
C ASP A 184 -5.66 -35.01 -7.80
N THR A 185 -5.03 -34.69 -6.67
CA THR A 185 -3.74 -35.24 -6.26
C THR A 185 -3.79 -36.76 -6.09
N ILE A 186 -4.98 -37.32 -5.95
CA ILE A 186 -5.22 -38.72 -5.58
C ILE A 186 -5.31 -39.59 -6.83
N ASN A 187 -6.10 -39.20 -7.83
CA ASN A 187 -6.09 -39.92 -9.12
C ASN A 187 -4.73 -39.83 -9.79
N ASN A 188 -4.03 -38.70 -9.66
CA ASN A 188 -2.64 -38.61 -10.13
C ASN A 188 -1.70 -39.54 -9.37
N LEU A 189 -1.90 -39.76 -8.07
CA LEU A 189 -1.10 -40.71 -7.29
C LEU A 189 -1.36 -42.15 -7.73
N PHE A 190 -2.63 -42.54 -7.92
CA PHE A 190 -2.97 -43.92 -8.33
C PHE A 190 -2.59 -44.20 -9.79
N ASN A 191 -2.83 -43.26 -10.70
CA ASN A 191 -2.49 -43.39 -12.12
C ASN A 191 -0.98 -43.37 -12.37
N ALA A 192 -0.17 -42.84 -11.44
CA ALA A 192 1.29 -42.85 -11.56
C ALA A 192 1.94 -44.22 -11.30
N TYR A 193 1.21 -45.21 -10.78
CA TYR A 193 1.75 -46.54 -10.47
C TYR A 193 0.96 -47.67 -11.15
N SER A 194 1.66 -48.44 -11.98
CA SER A 194 1.10 -49.65 -12.63
C SER A 194 1.23 -50.92 -11.79
N ASN A 195 1.85 -50.84 -10.60
CA ASN A 195 2.09 -51.99 -9.73
C ASN A 195 1.66 -51.70 -8.28
N TRP A 196 0.79 -52.57 -7.76
CA TRP A 196 0.25 -52.49 -6.40
C TRP A 196 1.34 -52.43 -5.31
N ASN A 197 2.36 -53.29 -5.39
CA ASN A 197 3.41 -53.33 -4.37
C ASN A 197 4.28 -52.07 -4.39
N THR A 198 4.49 -51.48 -5.57
CA THR A 198 5.20 -50.21 -5.69
C THR A 198 4.38 -49.07 -5.09
N LEU A 199 3.08 -49.00 -5.37
CA LEU A 199 2.17 -48.02 -4.77
C LEU A 199 2.15 -48.14 -3.23
N VAL A 200 1.98 -49.36 -2.70
CA VAL A 200 1.96 -49.62 -1.25
C VAL A 200 3.27 -49.17 -0.59
N ARG A 201 4.42 -49.43 -1.21
CA ARG A 201 5.72 -48.97 -0.69
C ARG A 201 5.85 -47.45 -0.71
N SER A 202 5.45 -46.79 -1.79
CA SER A 202 5.46 -45.33 -1.90
C SER A 202 4.56 -44.70 -0.83
N VAL A 203 3.33 -45.18 -0.67
CA VAL A 203 2.39 -44.69 0.34
C VAL A 203 2.90 -44.96 1.76
N ALA A 204 3.53 -46.12 2.01
CA ALA A 204 4.14 -46.41 3.31
C ALA A 204 5.26 -45.42 3.68
N TRP A 205 6.11 -45.04 2.72
CA TRP A 205 7.12 -44.00 2.92
C TRP A 205 6.50 -42.63 3.20
N ILE A 206 5.45 -42.25 2.47
CA ILE A 206 4.72 -41.00 2.71
C ILE A 206 4.12 -40.99 4.12
N LEU A 207 3.46 -42.07 4.54
CA LEU A 207 2.87 -42.20 5.89
C LEU A 207 3.94 -42.14 6.99
N ARG A 208 5.09 -42.79 6.80
CA ARG A 208 6.24 -42.70 7.71
C ARG A 208 6.75 -41.27 7.81
N PHE A 209 6.86 -40.56 6.69
CA PHE A 209 7.27 -39.16 6.67
C PHE A 209 6.25 -38.25 7.39
N ILE A 210 4.94 -38.48 7.21
CA ILE A 210 3.89 -37.75 7.94
C ILE A 210 4.00 -38.01 9.44
N LYS A 211 4.19 -39.28 9.85
CA LYS A 211 4.41 -39.65 11.26
C LYS A 211 5.61 -38.89 11.82
N TYR A 212 6.75 -38.88 11.11
CA TYR A 212 7.92 -38.10 11.48
C TYR A 212 7.62 -36.60 11.61
N LYS A 213 6.90 -36.00 10.65
CA LYS A 213 6.54 -34.58 10.71
C LYS A 213 5.68 -34.24 11.93
N LYS A 214 4.77 -35.15 12.33
CA LYS A 214 3.89 -34.99 13.49
C LYS A 214 4.58 -35.23 14.83
N SER A 215 5.36 -36.31 14.96
CA SER A 215 5.97 -36.70 16.24
C SER A 215 7.40 -36.19 16.43
N LYS A 216 8.07 -35.77 15.36
CA LYS A 216 9.52 -35.47 15.30
C LYS A 216 10.43 -36.65 15.68
N VAL A 217 9.89 -37.85 15.82
CA VAL A 217 10.64 -39.08 16.14
C VAL A 217 11.16 -39.70 14.86
N ILE A 218 12.48 -39.91 14.79
CA ILE A 218 13.14 -40.61 13.69
C ILE A 218 12.98 -42.11 13.92
N ASP A 219 12.30 -42.80 13.00
CA ASP A 219 12.24 -44.27 13.00
C ASP A 219 13.62 -44.83 12.65
N SER A 220 14.17 -45.73 13.47
CA SER A 220 15.56 -46.22 13.37
C SER A 220 15.79 -47.20 12.21
N PHE A 221 14.71 -47.71 11.59
CA PHE A 221 14.79 -48.73 10.56
C PHE A 221 14.98 -48.14 9.16
N LYS A 222 16.10 -48.51 8.52
CA LYS A 222 16.42 -48.15 7.12
C LYS A 222 15.38 -48.66 6.11
N PHE A 223 14.63 -49.71 6.45
CA PHE A 223 13.65 -50.36 5.58
C PHE A 223 12.23 -50.24 6.13
N LEU A 224 11.23 -50.37 5.24
CA LEU A 224 9.82 -50.44 5.61
C LEU A 224 9.52 -51.76 6.35
N SER A 225 8.82 -51.67 7.47
CA SER A 225 8.36 -52.82 8.23
C SER A 225 7.06 -53.39 7.65
N VAL A 226 6.78 -54.68 7.92
CA VAL A 226 5.54 -55.34 7.50
C VAL A 226 4.28 -54.61 8.04
N PRO A 227 4.24 -54.14 9.30
CA PRO A 227 3.11 -53.34 9.80
C PRO A 227 2.87 -52.06 9.01
N GLU A 228 3.92 -51.37 8.56
CA GLU A 228 3.79 -50.15 7.76
C GLU A 228 3.23 -50.42 6.37
N LEU A 229 3.67 -51.50 5.74
CA LEU A 229 3.12 -51.93 4.45
C LEU A 229 1.64 -52.31 4.58
N LYS A 230 1.26 -52.99 5.67
CA LYS A 230 -0.15 -53.33 5.96
C LYS A 230 -1.00 -52.10 6.25
N ASN A 231 -0.45 -51.13 6.99
CA ASN A 231 -1.15 -49.87 7.24
C ASN A 231 -1.33 -49.04 5.96
N ALA A 232 -0.30 -49.01 5.10
CA ALA A 232 -0.36 -48.33 3.82
C ALA A 232 -1.38 -48.95 2.88
N SER A 233 -1.43 -50.29 2.78
CA SER A 233 -2.43 -50.98 1.96
C SER A 233 -3.85 -50.72 2.45
N LEU A 234 -4.09 -50.78 3.76
CA LEU A 234 -5.39 -50.44 4.35
C LEU A 234 -5.77 -48.99 4.11
N SER A 235 -4.81 -48.07 4.19
CA SER A 235 -5.05 -46.64 3.94
C SER A 235 -5.45 -46.39 2.48
N ILE A 236 -4.78 -47.06 1.54
CA ILE A 236 -5.13 -47.01 0.11
C ILE A 236 -6.54 -47.55 -0.12
N ILE A 237 -6.84 -48.75 0.40
CA ILE A 237 -8.15 -49.39 0.25
C ILE A 237 -9.25 -48.52 0.85
N LYS A 238 -9.07 -48.04 2.08
CA LYS A 238 -10.05 -47.17 2.75
C LYS A 238 -10.33 -45.92 1.92
N ARG A 239 -9.30 -45.33 1.33
CA ARG A 239 -9.43 -44.14 0.50
C ARG A 239 -10.18 -44.39 -0.80
N VAL A 240 -9.86 -45.47 -1.51
CA VAL A 240 -10.60 -45.88 -2.72
C VAL A 240 -12.05 -46.20 -2.38
N HIS A 241 -12.29 -46.81 -1.22
CA HIS A 241 -13.63 -47.10 -0.73
C HIS A 241 -14.43 -45.82 -0.43
N GLU A 242 -13.80 -44.82 0.21
CA GLU A 242 -14.39 -43.49 0.44
C GLU A 242 -14.79 -42.76 -0.84
N GLU A 243 -14.08 -43.00 -1.94
CA GLU A 243 -14.36 -42.40 -3.24
C GLU A 243 -15.44 -43.18 -4.01
N ALA A 244 -15.28 -44.50 -4.14
CA ALA A 244 -16.20 -45.35 -4.90
C ALA A 244 -17.58 -45.50 -4.25
N PHE A 245 -17.65 -45.47 -2.91
CA PHE A 245 -18.87 -45.65 -2.13
C PHE A 245 -19.18 -44.41 -1.29
N HIS A 246 -18.83 -43.23 -1.79
CA HIS A 246 -18.99 -41.96 -1.07
C HIS A 246 -20.42 -41.78 -0.53
N GLU A 247 -21.43 -41.99 -1.39
CA GLU A 247 -22.83 -41.84 -1.01
C GLU A 247 -23.27 -42.83 0.08
N ASP A 248 -22.84 -44.09 -0.01
CA ASP A 248 -23.20 -45.13 0.96
C ASP A 248 -22.54 -44.86 2.31
N ILE A 249 -21.27 -44.42 2.32
CA ILE A 249 -20.57 -44.02 3.55
C ILE A 249 -21.22 -42.79 4.18
N VAL A 250 -21.64 -41.81 3.37
CA VAL A 250 -22.37 -40.63 3.87
C VAL A 250 -23.70 -41.06 4.49
N ARG A 251 -24.47 -41.95 3.85
CA ARG A 251 -25.74 -42.47 4.38
C ARG A 251 -25.56 -43.24 5.69
N ILE A 252 -24.57 -44.15 5.75
CA ILE A 252 -24.26 -44.92 6.96
C ILE A 252 -23.87 -43.99 8.12
N ASN A 253 -23.10 -42.93 7.86
CA ASN A 253 -22.66 -42.00 8.90
C ASN A 253 -23.74 -40.97 9.32
N THR A 254 -24.78 -40.77 8.50
CA THR A 254 -25.85 -39.79 8.79
C THR A 254 -27.13 -40.41 9.35
N ASN A 255 -27.17 -41.73 9.59
CA ASN A 255 -28.29 -42.46 10.20
C ASN A 255 -29.67 -42.14 9.55
N LYS A 256 -29.71 -42.17 8.22
CA LYS A 256 -30.95 -42.23 7.43
C LYS A 256 -30.90 -43.41 6.47
#